data_AF-A0A940XTB5-F1
#
_entry.id   AF-A0A940XTB5-F1
#
_cell.length_a   1.000
_cell.length_b   1.000
_cell.length_c   1.000
_cell.angle_alpha   90.00
_cell.angle_beta   90.00
_cell.angle_gamma   90.00
#
_symmetry.space_group_name_H-M   'P 1'
#
loop_
_entity.id
_entity.type
_entity.pdbx_description
1 polymer ?
#
loop_
_entity_poly.entity_id
_entity_poly.type
_entity_poly.pdbx_seq_one_letter_code
_entity_poly.pdbx_strand_id
1 'polypeptide(L)'
;MSLSVDVYVPRAEGGIEVLDVPPGCSDAAGREDWRTEVWGSEPVRSLGARFLPRLATEDLTVAPDEVPAFLAECDLVRTLLGRITAPASDVSRAADVSFAVDVRRSLDNIVAAARRAADIGGGIIIW
;
A
#
# COMPACT_ATOMS: atom_id res chain seq x y z
N MET A 1 -15.15 0.08 6.32
CA MET A 1 -13.97 0.86 6.68
C MET A 1 -13.02 0.85 5.48
N SER A 2 -12.08 1.78 5.42
CA SER A 2 -11.11 1.91 4.33
C SER A 2 -9.72 1.99 4.90
N LEU A 3 -8.75 1.46 4.16
CA LEU A 3 -7.34 1.63 4.46
C LEU A 3 -6.91 3.04 4.09
N SER A 4 -6.07 3.64 4.92
CA SER A 4 -5.39 4.90 4.62
C SER A 4 -3.89 4.75 4.76
N VAL A 5 -3.13 5.54 4.00
CA VAL A 5 -1.68 5.64 4.09
C VAL A 5 -1.28 7.04 4.53
N ASP A 6 -0.61 7.11 5.67
CA ASP A 6 -0.13 8.35 6.26
C ASP A 6 1.40 8.42 6.24
N VAL A 7 1.91 9.65 6.13
CA VAL A 7 3.35 9.93 6.28
C VAL A 7 3.60 10.33 7.72
N TYR A 8 4.69 9.84 8.31
CA TYR A 8 5.11 10.28 9.64
C TYR A 8 6.59 10.65 9.67
N VAL A 9 6.96 11.51 10.63
CA VAL A 9 8.36 11.79 10.97
C VAL A 9 8.68 11.33 12.39
N PRO A 10 9.82 10.65 12.63
CA PRO A 10 10.26 10.33 13.98
C PRO A 10 10.56 11.60 14.79
N ARG A 11 10.13 11.65 16.05
CA ARG A 11 10.48 12.77 16.95
C ARG A 11 11.77 12.47 17.71
N ALA A 12 12.56 13.51 17.98
CA ALA A 12 13.82 13.41 18.71
C ALA A 12 13.67 12.82 20.13
N GLU A 13 12.50 13.01 20.74
CA GLU A 13 12.18 12.57 22.11
C GLU A 13 11.57 11.15 22.15
N GLY A 14 11.55 10.48 21.00
CA GLY A 14 10.80 9.23 20.79
C GLY A 14 9.37 9.50 20.30
N GLY A 15 8.78 8.48 19.68
CA GLY A 15 7.46 8.56 19.06
C GLY A 15 7.50 9.12 17.63
N ILE A 16 6.31 9.36 17.10
CA ILE A 16 6.09 9.76 15.70
C ILE A 16 5.13 10.95 15.62
N GLU A 17 5.28 11.74 14.58
CA GLU A 17 4.32 12.77 14.18
C GLU A 17 3.74 12.40 12.82
N VAL A 18 2.44 12.11 12.79
CA VAL A 18 1.71 11.88 11.54
C VAL A 18 1.42 13.22 10.89
N LEU A 19 1.76 13.35 9.61
CA LEU A 19 1.60 14.56 8.82
C LEU A 19 0.28 14.53 8.05
N ASP A 20 -0.35 15.70 7.94
CA ASP A 20 -1.54 15.85 7.11
C ASP A 20 -1.28 15.55 5.63
N VAL A 21 -2.28 14.99 4.96
CA VAL A 21 -2.26 14.74 3.52
C VAL A 21 -2.26 16.08 2.79
N PRO A 22 -1.29 16.35 1.90
CA PRO A 22 -1.25 17.62 1.17
C PRO A 22 -2.51 17.84 0.31
N PRO A 23 -2.95 19.09 0.11
CA PRO A 23 -4.09 19.39 -0.76
C PRO A 23 -3.94 18.79 -2.16
N GLY A 24 -4.99 18.13 -2.65
CA GLY A 24 -4.99 17.48 -3.96
C GLY A 24 -4.34 16.09 -3.99
N CYS A 25 -3.76 15.62 -2.88
CA CYS A 25 -3.35 14.23 -2.71
C CYS A 25 -4.48 13.39 -2.10
N SER A 26 -4.34 12.07 -2.21
CA SER A 26 -5.20 11.10 -1.54
C SER A 26 -4.33 10.12 -0.75
N ASP A 27 -4.83 9.75 0.43
CA ASP A 27 -4.32 8.73 1.35
C ASP A 27 -5.05 7.40 1.19
N ALA A 28 -6.01 7.27 0.28
CA ALA A 28 -6.79 6.04 0.16
C ALA A 28 -5.88 4.87 -0.26
N ALA A 29 -5.79 3.85 0.59
CA ALA A 29 -5.02 2.62 0.37
C ALA A 29 -5.92 1.41 0.05
N GLY A 30 -7.23 1.61 -0.05
CA GLY A 30 -8.19 0.59 -0.47
C GLY A 30 -9.33 0.39 0.53
N ARG A 31 -10.11 -0.67 0.32
CA ARG A 31 -11.14 -1.09 1.28
C ARG A 31 -10.52 -1.94 2.37
N GLU A 32 -11.21 -2.02 3.52
CA GLU A 32 -10.79 -2.85 4.65
C GLU A 32 -10.45 -4.30 4.27
N ASP A 33 -11.28 -4.94 3.44
CA ASP A 33 -11.09 -6.32 2.99
C ASP A 33 -9.87 -6.50 2.06
N TRP A 34 -9.33 -5.42 1.49
CA TRP A 34 -8.14 -5.49 0.65
C TRP A 34 -6.86 -5.81 1.42
N ARG A 35 -6.90 -5.70 2.76
CA ARG A 35 -5.88 -6.27 3.64
C ARG A 35 -5.55 -7.70 3.28
N THR A 36 -6.56 -8.54 3.03
CA THR A 36 -6.37 -9.96 2.70
C THR A 36 -6.62 -10.26 1.23
N GLU A 37 -7.57 -9.58 0.58
CA GLU A 37 -7.93 -9.85 -0.81
C GLU A 37 -6.92 -9.31 -1.83
N VAL A 38 -6.19 -8.23 -1.49
CA VAL A 38 -5.28 -7.55 -2.42
C VAL A 38 -3.86 -7.57 -1.87
N TRP A 39 -3.58 -6.79 -0.82
CA TRP A 39 -2.22 -6.57 -0.30
C TRP A 39 -1.64 -7.82 0.38
N GLY A 40 -2.50 -8.53 1.10
CA GLY A 40 -2.22 -9.81 1.75
C GLY A 40 -2.38 -11.04 0.88
N SER A 41 -2.73 -10.88 -0.40
CA SER A 41 -3.10 -11.99 -1.27
C SER A 41 -1.90 -12.90 -1.60
N GLU A 42 -2.20 -14.15 -1.97
CA GLU A 42 -1.18 -15.12 -2.36
C GLU A 42 -0.28 -14.64 -3.52
N PRO A 43 -0.81 -14.00 -4.59
CA PRO A 43 0.04 -13.40 -5.62
C PRO A 43 1.08 -12.42 -5.07
N VAL A 44 0.72 -11.57 -4.10
CA VAL A 44 1.68 -10.63 -3.48
C VAL A 44 2.69 -11.39 -2.61
N ARG A 45 2.25 -12.36 -1.81
CA ARG A 45 3.14 -13.18 -0.96
C ARG A 45 4.15 -13.96 -1.78
N SER A 46 3.73 -14.53 -2.91
CA SER A 46 4.58 -15.34 -3.80
C SER A 46 5.73 -14.55 -4.44
N LEU A 47 5.68 -13.21 -4.44
CA LEU A 47 6.78 -12.34 -4.88
C LEU A 47 7.94 -12.27 -3.87
N GLY A 48 7.77 -12.82 -2.67
CA GLY A 48 8.68 -12.57 -1.55
C GLY A 48 8.55 -11.15 -1.00
N ALA A 49 7.40 -10.50 -1.23
CA ALA A 49 7.05 -9.24 -0.61
C ALA A 49 7.02 -9.40 0.92
N ARG A 50 7.60 -8.43 1.62
CA ARG A 50 7.80 -8.41 3.06
C ARG A 50 6.90 -7.40 3.75
N PHE A 51 6.51 -6.32 3.08
CA PHE A 51 5.77 -5.22 3.69
C PHE A 51 4.26 -5.36 3.49
N LEU A 52 3.76 -5.22 2.26
CA LEU A 52 2.33 -5.24 1.94
C LEU A 52 1.60 -6.50 2.45
N PRO A 53 2.19 -7.72 2.40
CA PRO A 53 1.54 -8.90 2.96
C PRO A 53 1.19 -8.84 4.44
N ARG A 54 1.86 -7.99 5.24
CA ARG A 54 1.62 -7.83 6.68
C ARG A 54 0.25 -7.21 6.96
N LEU A 55 -0.29 -6.43 6.02
CA LEU A 55 -1.63 -5.85 6.12
C LEU A 55 -2.72 -6.90 6.31
N ALA A 56 -2.48 -8.15 5.91
CA ALA A 56 -3.40 -9.26 6.15
C ALA A 56 -3.67 -9.53 7.65
N THR A 57 -2.76 -9.10 8.52
CA THR A 57 -2.77 -9.44 9.96
C THR A 57 -2.60 -8.24 10.87
N GLU A 58 -2.01 -7.15 10.39
CA GLU A 58 -1.65 -6.00 11.24
C GLU A 58 -1.48 -4.68 10.48
N ASP A 59 -1.47 -3.62 11.29
CA ASP A 59 -0.88 -2.30 11.05
C ASP A 59 0.43 -2.37 10.27
N LEU A 60 0.59 -1.74 9.08
CA LEU A 60 1.91 -1.68 8.44
C LEU A 60 2.59 -0.35 8.75
N THR A 61 3.66 -0.39 9.52
CA THR A 61 4.62 0.73 9.67
C THR A 61 5.91 0.42 8.91
N VAL A 62 6.36 1.37 8.10
CA VAL A 62 7.65 1.32 7.37
C VAL A 62 8.54 2.43 7.88
N ALA A 63 9.70 2.07 8.43
CA ALA A 63 10.66 3.04 8.95
C ALA A 63 11.32 3.85 7.83
N PRO A 64 11.83 5.08 8.11
CA PRO A 64 12.43 5.94 7.08
C PRO A 64 13.54 5.27 6.25
N ASP A 65 14.36 4.44 6.89
CA ASP A 65 15.45 3.69 6.25
C ASP A 65 14.95 2.49 5.42
N GLU A 66 13.72 2.03 5.65
CA GLU A 66 13.08 0.94 4.91
C GLU A 66 12.24 1.44 3.72
N VAL A 67 11.89 2.73 3.68
CA VAL A 67 11.07 3.32 2.59
C VAL A 67 11.62 3.01 1.19
N PRO A 68 12.95 3.08 0.92
CA PRO A 68 13.46 2.69 -0.40
C PRO A 68 13.19 1.23 -0.76
N ALA A 69 13.28 0.31 0.20
CA ALA A 69 12.99 -1.10 -0.01
C ALA A 69 11.48 -1.32 -0.23
N PHE A 70 10.64 -0.60 0.51
CA PHE A 70 9.20 -0.62 0.33
C PHE A 70 8.78 -0.13 -1.06
N LEU A 71 9.38 0.96 -1.56
CA LEU A 71 9.12 1.46 -2.92
C LEU A 71 9.48 0.41 -3.99
N ALA A 72 10.60 -0.29 -3.83
CA ALA A 72 10.98 -1.38 -4.73
C ALA A 72 9.96 -2.52 -4.70
N GLU A 73 9.41 -2.86 -3.52
CA GLU A 73 8.32 -3.83 -3.40
C GLU A 73 7.05 -3.36 -4.10
N CYS A 74 6.65 -2.10 -3.95
CA CYS A 74 5.49 -1.55 -4.67
C CYS A 74 5.66 -1.63 -6.19
N ASP A 75 6.88 -1.42 -6.70
CA ASP A 75 7.17 -1.59 -8.13
C ASP A 75 7.05 -3.05 -8.57
N LEU A 76 7.50 -4.02 -7.76
CA LEU A 76 7.28 -5.44 -8.02
C LEU A 76 5.78 -5.79 -8.05
N VAL A 77 5.01 -5.32 -7.07
CA VAL A 77 3.56 -5.51 -7.00
C VAL A 77 2.87 -4.91 -8.23
N ARG A 78 3.31 -3.74 -8.69
CA ARG A 78 2.78 -3.09 -9.90
C ARG A 78 2.90 -3.99 -11.13
N THR A 79 3.99 -4.76 -11.25
CA THR A 79 4.17 -5.70 -12.39
C THR A 79 3.18 -6.86 -12.39
N LEU A 80 2.60 -7.21 -11.23
CA LEU A 80 1.65 -8.31 -11.07
C LEU A 80 0.21 -7.87 -10.84
N LEU A 81 -0.12 -6.59 -11.01
CA LEU A 81 -1.49 -6.08 -10.82
C LEU A 81 -2.53 -6.92 -11.57
N GLY A 82 -2.24 -7.33 -12.81
CA GLY A 82 -3.16 -8.17 -13.59
C GLY A 82 -3.44 -9.55 -12.97
N ARG A 83 -2.52 -10.11 -12.19
CA ARG A 83 -2.73 -11.38 -11.45
C ARG A 83 -3.45 -11.15 -10.13
N ILE A 84 -3.16 -10.06 -9.43
CA ILE A 84 -3.84 -9.68 -8.19
C ILE A 84 -5.31 -9.39 -8.46
N THR A 85 -5.61 -8.75 -9.60
CA THR A 85 -6.98 -8.36 -9.97
C THR A 85 -7.71 -9.42 -10.79
N ALA A 86 -7.08 -10.59 -11.03
CA ALA A 86 -7.71 -11.67 -11.77
C ALA A 86 -8.79 -12.35 -10.91
N PRO A 87 -9.97 -12.67 -11.47
CA PRO A 87 -11.00 -13.39 -10.74
C PRO A 87 -10.51 -14.81 -10.36
N ALA A 88 -10.81 -15.24 -9.13
CA ALA A 88 -10.30 -16.48 -8.57
C ALA A 88 -10.86 -17.77 -9.21
N SER A 89 -11.97 -17.72 -9.96
CA SER A 89 -12.52 -18.86 -10.71
C SER A 89 -13.64 -18.43 -11.70
N ASP A 90 -13.82 -19.28 -12.71
CA ASP A 90 -14.58 -19.19 -13.97
C ASP A 90 -16.10 -18.94 -13.88
N VAL A 91 -16.55 -17.94 -13.10
CA VAL A 91 -17.96 -17.49 -13.11
C VAL A 91 -18.03 -16.02 -13.48
N SER A 92 -18.17 -15.80 -14.78
CA SER A 92 -18.85 -14.66 -15.42
C SER A 92 -18.67 -13.31 -14.72
N ARG A 93 -17.50 -12.72 -14.88
CA ARG A 93 -17.33 -11.28 -15.03
C ARG A 93 -16.02 -11.07 -15.74
N ALA A 94 -16.05 -10.38 -16.88
CA ALA A 94 -14.88 -9.65 -17.33
C ALA A 94 -14.29 -8.96 -16.10
N ALA A 95 -13.00 -9.18 -15.83
CA ALA A 95 -12.29 -8.58 -14.70
C ALA A 95 -12.82 -7.15 -14.52
N ASP A 96 -13.42 -6.87 -13.37
CA ASP A 96 -14.08 -5.59 -13.16
C ASP A 96 -13.03 -4.50 -13.37
N VAL A 97 -13.12 -3.82 -14.52
CA VAL A 97 -12.14 -2.81 -14.92
C VAL A 97 -12.08 -1.73 -13.85
N SER A 98 -13.19 -1.48 -13.14
CA SER A 98 -13.21 -0.59 -11.97
C SER A 98 -12.32 -1.11 -10.86
N PHE A 99 -12.44 -2.39 -10.50
CA PHE A 99 -11.61 -2.99 -9.43
C PHE A 99 -10.11 -2.87 -9.72
N ALA A 100 -9.69 -3.22 -10.95
CA ALA A 100 -8.27 -3.09 -11.31
C ALA A 100 -7.78 -1.65 -11.32
N VAL A 101 -8.63 -0.71 -11.75
CA VAL A 101 -8.35 0.73 -11.69
C VAL A 101 -8.23 1.22 -10.25
N ASP A 102 -9.11 0.77 -9.36
CA ASP A 102 -9.14 1.17 -7.95
C ASP A 102 -7.93 0.60 -7.18
N VAL A 103 -7.55 -0.65 -7.44
CA VAL A 103 -6.33 -1.27 -6.88
C VAL A 103 -5.09 -0.51 -7.34
N ARG A 104 -4.98 -0.22 -8.65
CA ARG A 104 -3.86 0.57 -9.18
C ARG A 104 -3.79 1.95 -8.54
N ARG A 105 -4.93 2.65 -8.45
CA ARG A 105 -5.01 3.99 -7.84
C ARG A 105 -4.58 3.97 -6.38
N SER A 106 -5.00 2.95 -5.62
CA SER A 106 -4.61 2.79 -4.22
C SER A 106 -3.12 2.53 -4.07
N LEU A 107 -2.53 1.69 -4.94
CA LEU A 107 -1.08 1.50 -5.00
C LEU A 107 -0.34 2.80 -5.36
N ASP A 108 -0.87 3.60 -6.28
CA ASP A 108 -0.29 4.88 -6.66
C ASP A 108 -0.33 5.88 -5.50
N ASN A 109 -1.40 5.91 -4.71
CA ASN A 109 -1.49 6.72 -3.49
C ASN A 109 -0.43 6.30 -2.45
N ILE A 110 -0.28 4.99 -2.21
CA ILE A 110 0.75 4.42 -1.32
C ILE A 110 2.15 4.82 -1.77
N VAL A 111 2.45 4.68 -3.07
CA VAL A 111 3.75 5.06 -3.64
C VAL A 111 3.98 6.57 -3.53
N ALA A 112 2.94 7.39 -3.76
CA ALA A 112 3.05 8.83 -3.61
C ALA A 112 3.34 9.24 -2.15
N ALA A 113 2.68 8.61 -1.17
CA ALA A 113 2.97 8.82 0.25
C ALA A 113 4.40 8.39 0.60
N ALA A 114 4.83 7.21 0.17
CA ALA A 114 6.18 6.72 0.42
C ALA A 114 7.27 7.61 -0.20
N ARG A 115 7.05 8.17 -1.40
CA ARG A 115 7.99 9.15 -1.99
C ARG A 115 8.07 10.43 -1.18
N ARG A 116 6.93 10.98 -0.75
CA ARG A 116 6.91 12.15 0.13
C ARG A 116 7.63 11.88 1.45
N ALA A 117 7.44 10.69 2.03
CA ALA A 117 8.14 10.27 3.24
C ALA A 117 9.66 10.24 3.01
N ALA A 118 10.12 9.63 1.92
CA ALA A 118 11.53 9.60 1.56
C ALA A 118 12.15 11.00 1.41
N ASP A 119 11.43 11.93 0.77
CA ASP A 119 11.91 13.31 0.54
C ASP A 119 12.15 14.09 1.84
N ILE A 120 11.47 13.72 2.93
CA ILE A 120 11.56 14.40 4.23
C ILE A 120 12.28 13.58 5.32
N GLY A 121 12.80 12.39 4.98
CA GLY A 121 13.38 11.46 5.94
C GLY A 121 12.37 10.86 6.93
N GLY A 122 11.10 10.77 6.51
CA GLY A 122 10.00 10.16 7.24
C GLY A 122 9.72 8.71 6.84
N GLY A 123 8.79 8.08 7.55
CA GLY A 123 8.26 6.76 7.23
C GLY A 123 6.79 6.84 6.80
N ILE A 124 6.17 5.68 6.59
CA ILE A 124 4.72 5.60 6.33
C ILE A 124 4.04 4.63 7.30
N ILE A 125 2.74 4.86 7.52
CA ILE A 125 1.86 3.91 8.21
C ILE A 125 0.64 3.68 7.33
N ILE A 126 0.21 2.42 7.25
CA ILE A 126 -1.05 2.03 6.61
C ILE A 126 -1.92 1.36 7.66
N TRP A 127 -3.12 1.89 7.87
CA TRP A 127 -4.11 1.42 8.86
C TRP A 127 -5.32 0.77 8.20
#